data_AF-A0A922FNE3-F1
#
_entry.id   AF-A0A922FNE3-F1
#
_cell.length_a   1.000
_cell.length_b   1.000
_cell.length_c   1.000
_cell.angle_alpha   90.00
_cell.angle_beta   90.00
_cell.angle_gamma   90.00
#
_symmetry.space_group_name_H-M   'P 1'
#
loop_
_entity.id
_entity.type
_entity.pdbx_description
1 polymer ?
#
loop_
_entity_poly.entity_id
_entity_poly.type
_entity_poly.pdbx_seq_one_letter_code
_entity_poly.pdbx_strand_id
1 'polypeptide(L)'
;MDVNSLAQQIASVKKSLFDEQILNDEFSLVEEIFTPYFVETIIIVYFDDSSKYIDIIEQALMEEAPLDLAKLDEFLNLLKRCSRFGAQRLPIEIDKVLECCNANDKEGSKAAFQMVKEEYTTLKDRLDAYIELTHRAQIAGLSKRSSAGGSSTI
;
A
#
# COMPACT_ATOMS: atom_id res chain seq x y z
N MET A 1 21.52 18.51 -0.77
CA MET A 1 20.91 17.70 -1.86
C MET A 1 20.08 18.62 -2.71
N ASP A 2 20.18 18.54 -4.04
CA ASP A 2 19.40 19.38 -4.94
C ASP A 2 17.95 18.87 -5.05
N VAL A 3 16.98 19.79 -5.06
CA VAL A 3 15.54 19.47 -5.16
C VAL A 3 15.24 18.82 -6.51
N ASN A 4 15.97 19.19 -7.56
CA ASN A 4 15.87 18.52 -8.87
C ASN A 4 16.29 17.05 -8.79
N SER A 5 17.31 16.71 -7.98
CA SER A 5 17.73 15.33 -7.78
C SER A 5 16.69 14.52 -7.00
N LEU A 6 16.02 15.13 -6.01
CA LEU A 6 14.93 14.48 -5.27
C LEU A 6 13.69 14.26 -6.14
N ALA A 7 13.31 15.24 -6.97
CA ALA A 7 12.19 15.09 -7.90
C ALA A 7 12.43 13.95 -8.90
N GLN A 8 13.64 13.82 -9.44
CA GLN A 8 14.02 12.71 -10.32
C GLN A 8 13.97 11.35 -9.59
N GLN A 9 14.42 11.28 -8.34
CA GLN A 9 14.33 10.06 -7.54
C GLN A 9 12.87 9.65 -7.28
N ILE A 10 12.01 10.60 -6.90
CA ILE A 10 10.58 10.36 -6.69
C ILE A 10 9.94 9.83 -7.98
N ALA A 11 10.22 10.47 -9.13
CA ALA A 11 9.69 10.02 -10.42
C ALA A 11 10.18 8.59 -10.77
N SER A 12 11.45 8.28 -10.49
CA SER A 12 12.01 6.94 -10.72
C SER A 12 11.39 5.88 -9.82
N VAL A 13 11.23 6.16 -8.53
CA VAL A 13 10.58 5.24 -7.58
C VAL A 13 9.12 5.06 -7.95
N LYS A 14 8.39 6.15 -8.21
CA LYS A 14 7.02 6.09 -8.69
C LYS A 14 6.92 5.18 -9.91
N LYS A 15 7.72 5.43 -10.95
CA LYS A 15 7.75 4.60 -12.15
C LYS A 15 7.98 3.11 -11.83
N SER A 16 8.91 2.78 -10.94
CA SER A 16 9.16 1.38 -10.55
C SER A 16 7.94 0.71 -9.92
N LEU A 17 7.11 1.45 -9.15
CA LEU A 17 5.89 0.90 -8.56
C LEU A 17 4.88 0.47 -9.63
N PHE A 18 4.80 1.19 -10.75
CA PHE A 18 3.96 0.85 -11.90
C PHE A 18 4.57 -0.24 -12.78
N ASP A 19 5.87 -0.13 -13.09
CA ASP A 19 6.57 -1.11 -13.94
C ASP A 19 6.58 -2.51 -13.29
N GLU A 20 6.70 -2.58 -11.96
CA GLU A 20 6.63 -3.82 -11.16
C GLU A 20 5.19 -4.23 -10.79
N GLN A 21 4.19 -3.51 -11.32
CA GLN A 21 2.77 -3.77 -11.12
C GLN A 21 2.33 -3.76 -9.65
N ILE A 22 3.07 -3.09 -8.77
CA ILE A 22 2.68 -2.91 -7.37
C ILE A 22 1.47 -1.97 -7.30
N LEU A 23 1.52 -0.90 -8.10
CA LEU A 23 0.45 0.08 -8.27
C LEU A 23 -0.03 0.14 -9.72
N ASN A 24 -1.29 0.48 -9.91
CA ASN A 24 -1.91 0.73 -11.22
C ASN A 24 -2.38 2.18 -11.36
N ASP A 25 -2.98 2.50 -12.50
CA ASP A 25 -3.41 3.85 -12.88
C ASP A 25 -4.38 4.52 -11.88
N GLU A 26 -5.12 3.74 -11.07
CA GLU A 26 -5.97 4.27 -10.01
C GLU A 26 -5.16 5.07 -8.97
N PHE A 27 -3.91 4.67 -8.69
CA PHE A 27 -3.05 5.43 -7.79
C PHE A 27 -2.74 6.83 -8.35
N SER A 28 -2.54 6.95 -9.66
CA SER A 28 -2.33 8.24 -10.30
C SER A 28 -3.57 9.13 -10.18
N LEU A 29 -4.77 8.56 -10.35
CA LEU A 29 -6.03 9.30 -10.16
C LEU A 29 -6.17 9.78 -8.71
N VAL A 30 -5.82 8.94 -7.73
CA VAL A 30 -5.84 9.29 -6.31
C VAL A 30 -4.88 10.46 -6.02
N GLU A 31 -3.67 10.45 -6.58
CA GLU A 31 -2.72 11.55 -6.43
C GLU A 31 -3.13 12.84 -7.16
N GLU A 32 -3.95 12.75 -8.20
CA GLU A 32 -4.51 13.92 -8.89
C GLU A 32 -5.69 14.54 -8.12
N ILE A 33 -6.52 13.71 -7.48
CA ILE A 33 -7.73 14.15 -6.78
C ILE A 33 -7.39 14.69 -5.38
N PHE A 34 -6.44 14.07 -4.69
CA PHE A 34 -6.16 14.34 -3.30
C PHE A 34 -4.82 15.02 -3.08
N THR A 35 -4.70 15.72 -1.95
CA THR A 35 -3.41 16.30 -1.56
C THR A 35 -2.42 15.19 -1.18
N PRO A 36 -1.10 15.38 -1.37
CA PRO A 36 -0.11 14.37 -0.99
C PRO A 36 -0.22 13.89 0.46
N TYR A 37 -0.54 14.82 1.38
CA TYR A 37 -0.79 14.51 2.79
C TYR A 37 -2.00 13.57 2.99
N PHE A 38 -3.07 13.78 2.23
CA PHE A 38 -4.25 12.92 2.32
C PHE A 38 -4.00 11.53 1.75
N VAL A 39 -3.26 11.43 0.63
CA VAL A 39 -2.85 10.14 0.06
C VAL A 39 -2.00 9.35 1.05
N GLU A 40 -1.00 9.98 1.67
CA GLU A 40 -0.20 9.41 2.74
C GLU A 40 -1.08 8.93 3.91
N THR A 41 -2.02 9.76 4.36
CA THR A 41 -2.93 9.42 5.47
C THR A 41 -3.77 8.19 5.15
N ILE A 42 -4.32 8.07 3.94
CA ILE A 42 -5.09 6.90 3.53
C ILE A 42 -4.24 5.63 3.61
N ILE A 43 -3.00 5.69 3.13
CA ILE A 43 -2.09 4.55 3.09
C ILE A 43 -1.71 4.11 4.52
N ILE A 44 -1.33 5.07 5.38
CA ILE A 44 -0.96 4.79 6.78
C ILE A 44 -2.15 4.16 7.52
N VAL A 45 -3.32 4.80 7.44
CA VAL A 45 -4.52 4.29 8.11
C VAL A 45 -4.91 2.91 7.60
N TYR A 46 -4.78 2.64 6.29
CA TYR A 46 -5.02 1.32 5.75
C TYR A 46 -4.11 0.26 6.39
N PHE A 47 -2.79 0.49 6.45
CA PHE A 47 -1.85 -0.50 6.98
C PHE A 47 -1.98 -0.70 8.49
N ASP A 48 -2.24 0.37 9.23
CA ASP A 48 -2.51 0.30 10.67
C ASP A 48 -3.75 -0.57 10.94
N ASP A 49 -4.85 -0.32 10.22
CA ASP A 49 -6.08 -1.05 10.40
C ASP A 49 -6.01 -2.49 9.90
N SER A 50 -5.30 -2.74 8.80
CA SER A 50 -5.37 -4.03 8.11
C SER A 50 -4.40 -5.09 8.63
N SER A 51 -3.39 -4.70 9.41
CA SER A 51 -2.48 -5.62 10.10
C SER A 51 -3.23 -6.68 10.92
N LYS A 52 -4.25 -6.26 11.69
CA LYS A 52 -5.07 -7.18 12.49
C LYS A 52 -5.86 -8.20 11.66
N TYR A 53 -6.20 -7.87 10.41
CA TYR A 53 -6.94 -8.79 9.55
C TYR A 53 -6.05 -9.93 9.06
N ILE A 54 -4.77 -9.66 8.81
CA ILE A 54 -3.78 -10.69 8.45
C ILE A 54 -3.73 -11.76 9.57
N ASP A 55 -3.59 -11.34 10.82
CA ASP A 55 -3.53 -12.25 11.97
C ASP A 55 -4.82 -13.08 12.12
N ILE A 56 -5.98 -12.43 11.99
CA ILE A 56 -7.29 -13.09 12.11
C ILE A 56 -7.47 -14.13 10.99
N ILE A 57 -7.10 -13.81 9.75
CA ILE A 57 -7.21 -14.73 8.63
C ILE A 57 -6.24 -15.90 8.79
N GLU A 58 -4.99 -15.62 9.19
CA GLU A 58 -3.98 -16.65 9.43
C GLU A 58 -4.48 -17.67 10.45
N GLN A 59 -4.99 -17.17 11.57
CA GLN A 59 -5.57 -18.02 12.62
C GLN A 59 -6.74 -18.85 12.08
N ALA A 60 -7.67 -18.23 11.38
CA ALA A 60 -8.83 -18.93 10.80
C ALA A 60 -8.42 -20.06 9.84
N LEU A 61 -7.38 -19.84 9.03
CA LEU A 61 -6.87 -20.86 8.10
C LEU A 61 -6.08 -21.98 8.80
N MET A 62 -5.50 -21.73 9.97
CA MET A 62 -4.76 -22.72 10.76
C MET A 62 -5.66 -23.61 11.63
N GLU A 63 -6.88 -23.18 11.92
CA GLU A 63 -7.80 -23.94 12.76
C GLU A 63 -8.24 -25.27 12.11
N GLU A 64 -8.28 -26.32 12.92
CA GLU A 64 -8.81 -27.63 12.52
C GLU A 64 -10.35 -27.65 12.48
N ALA A 65 -10.99 -26.68 13.14
CA ALA A 65 -12.42 -26.49 13.12
C ALA A 65 -12.93 -26.20 11.69
N PRO A 66 -14.22 -26.44 11.41
CA PRO A 66 -14.82 -26.01 10.15
C PRO A 66 -14.62 -24.50 9.96
N LEU A 67 -14.05 -24.14 8.81
CA LEU A 67 -13.74 -22.75 8.47
C LEU A 67 -15.05 -21.95 8.31
N ASP A 68 -15.18 -20.84 9.05
CA ASP A 68 -16.26 -19.88 8.84
C ASP A 68 -15.95 -19.04 7.59
N LEU A 69 -16.42 -19.54 6.44
CA LEU A 69 -16.19 -18.90 5.14
C LEU A 69 -16.78 -17.49 5.05
N ALA A 70 -17.89 -17.21 5.74
CA ALA A 70 -18.52 -15.90 5.70
C ALA A 70 -17.66 -14.86 6.43
N LYS A 71 -17.17 -15.22 7.61
CA LYS A 71 -16.26 -14.37 8.39
C LYS A 71 -14.92 -14.18 7.69
N LEU A 72 -14.39 -15.24 7.08
CA LEU A 72 -13.15 -15.16 6.30
C LEU A 72 -13.30 -14.22 5.10
N ASP A 73 -14.39 -14.35 4.33
CA ASP A 73 -14.69 -13.48 3.19
C ASP A 73 -14.78 -11.99 3.60
N GLU A 74 -15.38 -11.70 4.76
CA GLU A 74 -15.43 -10.33 5.29
C GLU A 74 -14.02 -9.74 5.46
N PHE A 75 -13.11 -10.44 6.13
CA PHE A 75 -11.75 -9.94 6.37
C PHE A 75 -10.91 -9.85 5.09
N LEU A 76 -11.06 -10.81 4.18
CA LEU A 76 -10.40 -10.76 2.86
C LEU A 76 -10.89 -9.55 2.04
N ASN A 77 -12.20 -9.25 2.07
CA ASN A 77 -12.75 -8.07 1.43
C ASN A 77 -12.29 -6.76 2.09
N LEU A 78 -12.07 -6.74 3.40
CA LEU A 78 -11.45 -5.59 4.08
C LEU A 78 -10.00 -5.37 3.60
N LEU A 79 -9.21 -6.43 3.43
CA LEU A 79 -7.85 -6.33 2.88
C LEU A 79 -7.86 -5.84 1.43
N LYS A 80 -8.80 -6.30 0.60
CA LYS A 80 -8.95 -5.89 -0.81
C LYS A 80 -9.23 -4.40 -1.02
N ARG A 81 -9.59 -3.66 0.03
CA ARG A 81 -9.82 -2.21 -0.05
C ARG A 81 -8.58 -1.43 -0.51
N CYS A 82 -7.38 -2.01 -0.46
CA CYS A 82 -6.18 -1.42 -1.05
C CYS A 82 -6.30 -1.14 -2.56
N SER A 83 -7.15 -1.89 -3.28
CA SER A 83 -7.46 -1.62 -4.69
C SER A 83 -8.00 -0.20 -4.92
N ARG A 84 -8.64 0.41 -3.91
CA ARG A 84 -9.22 1.77 -4.00
C ARG A 84 -8.17 2.88 -4.03
N PHE A 85 -6.93 2.57 -3.67
CA PHE A 85 -5.80 3.45 -3.91
C PHE A 85 -4.84 2.86 -4.94
N GLY A 86 -5.30 1.89 -5.74
CA GLY A 86 -4.54 1.38 -6.88
C GLY A 86 -3.51 0.30 -6.56
N ALA A 87 -3.57 -0.36 -5.40
CA ALA A 87 -2.79 -1.58 -5.20
C ALA A 87 -3.25 -2.66 -6.18
N GLN A 88 -2.31 -3.29 -6.88
CA GLN A 88 -2.62 -4.21 -7.99
C GLN A 88 -2.40 -5.68 -7.65
N ARG A 89 -1.25 -6.07 -7.07
CA ARG A 89 -0.94 -7.49 -6.83
C ARG A 89 -1.68 -8.09 -5.64
N LEU A 90 -1.74 -7.37 -4.52
CA LEU A 90 -2.35 -7.85 -3.29
C LEU A 90 -3.83 -8.29 -3.48
N PRO A 91 -4.72 -7.53 -4.16
CA PRO A 91 -6.07 -8.00 -4.45
C PRO A 91 -6.14 -9.32 -5.22
N ILE A 92 -5.21 -9.55 -6.16
CA ILE A 92 -5.13 -10.77 -6.97
C ILE A 92 -4.83 -11.99 -6.10
N GLU A 93 -3.88 -11.87 -5.16
CA GLU A 93 -3.59 -12.98 -4.23
C GLU A 93 -4.76 -13.23 -3.27
N ILE A 94 -5.50 -12.18 -2.88
CA ILE A 94 -6.71 -12.35 -2.06
C ILE A 94 -7.82 -13.06 -2.85
N ASP A 95 -7.99 -12.78 -4.15
CA ASP A 95 -8.91 -13.54 -5.02
C ASP A 95 -8.56 -15.04 -5.02
N LYS A 96 -7.28 -15.40 -5.13
CA LYS A 96 -6.85 -16.81 -5.09
C LYS A 96 -7.18 -17.50 -3.77
N VAL A 97 -7.03 -16.81 -2.64
CA VAL A 97 -7.44 -17.37 -1.33
C VAL A 97 -8.94 -17.71 -1.34
N LEU A 98 -9.79 -16.80 -1.82
CA LEU A 98 -11.23 -17.03 -1.92
C LEU A 98 -11.56 -18.19 -2.86
N GLU A 99 -10.88 -18.30 -4.00
CA GLU A 99 -11.06 -19.42 -4.94
C GLU A 99 -10.73 -20.76 -4.28
N CYS A 100 -9.60 -20.87 -3.59
CA CYS A 100 -9.22 -22.08 -2.84
C CYS A 100 -10.22 -22.40 -1.72
N CYS A 101 -10.69 -21.39 -0.98
CA CYS A 101 -11.68 -21.57 0.08
C CYS A 101 -13.02 -22.10 -0.48
N ASN A 102 -13.48 -21.56 -1.61
CA ASN A 102 -14.70 -22.00 -2.29
C ASN A 102 -14.57 -23.41 -2.88
N ALA A 103 -13.37 -23.82 -3.26
CA ALA A 103 -13.06 -25.18 -3.69
C ALA A 103 -12.87 -26.18 -2.54
N ASN A 104 -12.98 -25.73 -1.28
CA ASN A 104 -12.68 -26.50 -0.07
C ASN A 104 -11.23 -27.05 -0.06
N ASP A 105 -10.31 -26.34 -0.70
CA ASP A 105 -8.87 -26.64 -0.74
C ASP A 105 -8.16 -25.90 0.39
N LYS A 106 -8.02 -26.57 1.54
CA LYS A 106 -7.37 -26.01 2.73
C LYS A 106 -5.88 -25.75 2.52
N GLU A 107 -5.16 -26.64 1.85
CA GLU A 107 -3.72 -26.49 1.62
C GLU A 107 -3.45 -25.36 0.61
N GLY A 108 -4.24 -25.31 -0.47
CA GLY A 108 -4.21 -24.21 -1.43
C GLY A 108 -4.53 -22.87 -0.79
N SER A 109 -5.52 -22.81 0.11
CA SER A 109 -5.87 -21.57 0.83
C SER A 109 -4.72 -21.07 1.71
N LYS A 110 -4.04 -21.97 2.43
CA LYS A 110 -2.86 -21.63 3.25
C LYS A 110 -1.69 -21.14 2.39
N ALA A 111 -1.42 -21.81 1.26
CA ALA A 111 -0.36 -21.43 0.34
C ALA A 111 -0.64 -20.06 -0.32
N ALA A 112 -1.87 -19.85 -0.80
CA ALA A 112 -2.28 -18.55 -1.36
C ALA A 112 -2.21 -17.43 -0.31
N PHE A 113 -2.56 -17.72 0.95
CA PHE A 113 -2.47 -16.71 2.00
C PHE A 113 -1.03 -16.34 2.36
N GLN A 114 -0.07 -17.25 2.20
CA GLN A 114 1.35 -16.91 2.32
C GLN A 114 1.76 -15.87 1.26
N MET A 115 1.27 -15.99 0.03
CA MET A 115 1.46 -14.98 -1.02
C MET A 115 0.82 -13.64 -0.65
N VAL A 116 -0.38 -13.65 -0.05
CA VAL A 116 -1.03 -12.42 0.46
C VAL A 116 -0.13 -11.69 1.45
N LYS A 117 0.52 -12.39 2.39
CA LYS A 117 1.43 -11.76 3.36
C LYS A 117 2.66 -11.15 2.69
N GLU A 118 3.27 -11.87 1.75
CA GLU A 118 4.44 -11.38 1.00
C GLU A 118 4.11 -10.13 0.18
N GLU A 119 2.96 -10.13 -0.49
CA GLU A 119 2.47 -9.00 -1.27
C GLU A 119 2.06 -7.82 -0.40
N TYR A 120 1.48 -8.09 0.77
CA TYR A 120 1.14 -7.06 1.76
C TYR A 120 2.41 -6.35 2.28
N THR A 121 3.42 -7.11 2.69
CA THR A 121 4.71 -6.55 3.13
C THR A 121 5.38 -5.78 1.99
N THR A 122 5.40 -6.33 0.78
CA THR A 122 6.02 -5.64 -0.37
C THR A 122 5.32 -4.32 -0.66
N LEU A 123 3.99 -4.30 -0.71
CA LEU A 123 3.22 -3.08 -0.95
C LEU A 123 3.52 -2.04 0.13
N LYS A 124 3.54 -2.45 1.40
CA LYS A 124 3.82 -1.57 2.54
C LYS A 124 5.19 -0.95 2.44
N ASP A 125 6.23 -1.76 2.34
CA ASP A 125 7.63 -1.29 2.34
C ASP A 125 7.90 -0.35 1.16
N ARG A 126 7.28 -0.64 0.01
CA ARG A 126 7.44 0.15 -1.22
C ARG A 126 6.71 1.48 -1.15
N LEU A 127 5.53 1.52 -0.53
CA LEU A 127 4.80 2.77 -0.28
C LEU A 127 5.46 3.61 0.83
N ASP A 128 5.96 3.00 1.89
CA ASP A 128 6.71 3.69 2.95
C ASP A 128 7.94 4.41 2.38
N ALA A 129 8.72 3.71 1.54
CA ALA A 129 9.88 4.31 0.87
C ALA A 129 9.49 5.48 -0.07
N TYR A 130 8.36 5.36 -0.77
CA TYR A 130 7.84 6.43 -1.62
C TYR A 130 7.42 7.65 -0.78
N ILE A 131 6.65 7.42 0.28
CA ILE A 131 6.18 8.46 1.21
C ILE A 131 7.36 9.19 1.84
N GLU A 132 8.36 8.47 2.36
CA GLU A 132 9.56 9.08 2.96
C GLU A 132 10.28 10.03 1.99
N LEU A 133 10.44 9.61 0.72
CA LEU A 133 11.07 10.44 -0.31
C LEU A 133 10.24 11.70 -0.61
N THR A 134 8.91 11.58 -0.71
CA THR A 134 8.03 12.73 -0.93
C THR A 134 8.08 13.71 0.24
N HIS A 135 8.11 13.22 1.48
CA HIS A 135 8.22 14.05 2.68
C HIS A 135 9.55 14.82 2.72
N ARG A 136 10.67 14.15 2.39
CA ARG A 136 12.00 14.80 2.27
C ARG A 136 11.99 15.93 1.24
N ALA A 137 11.34 15.73 0.09
CA ALA A 137 11.23 16.77 -0.93
C ALA A 137 10.38 17.96 -0.47
N GLN A 138 9.28 17.72 0.26
CA GLN A 138 8.46 18.78 0.85
C GLN A 138 9.25 19.63 1.84
N ILE A 139 9.98 19.00 2.78
CA ILE A 139 10.83 19.71 3.75
C ILE A 139 11.91 20.54 3.04
N ALA A 140 12.58 19.97 2.03
CA ALA A 140 13.61 20.68 1.27
C ALA A 140 13.03 21.89 0.51
N GLY A 141 11.80 21.80 0.01
CA GLY A 141 11.07 22.90 -0.62
C GLY A 141 10.69 24.01 0.37
N LEU A 142 10.28 23.65 1.59
CA LEU A 142 9.99 24.60 2.67
C LEU A 142 11.26 25.33 3.13
N SER A 143 12.38 24.62 3.24
CA SER A 143 13.68 25.18 3.62
C SER A 143 14.21 26.22 2.61
N LYS A 144 13.94 26.05 1.31
CA LYS A 144 14.29 27.05 0.28
C LYS A 144 13.40 28.30 0.31
N ARG A 145 12.16 28.21 0.79
CA ARG A 145 11.27 29.40 0.93
C ARG A 145 11.67 30.27 2.11
N SER A 146 12.19 29.69 3.20
CA SER A 146 12.64 30.49 4.36
C SER A 146 13.96 31.22 4.14
N SER A 147 14.81 30.75 3.22
CA SER A 147 16.10 31.41 2.90
C SER A 147 15.99 32.55 1.87
N ALA A 148 14.85 32.71 1.19
CA ALA A 148 14.61 33.77 0.21
C ALA A 148 14.05 35.08 0.81
N GLY A 149 13.79 35.13 2.13
CA GLY A 149 13.18 36.29 2.81
C GLY A 149 14.15 37.32 3.42
N GLY A 150 15.45 37.20 3.17
CA GLY A 150 16.49 37.98 3.85
C GLY A 150 17.24 38.98 2.96
N SER A 151 16.54 39.86 2.24
CA SER A 151 17.16 41.10 1.76
C SER A 151 16.09 42.14 1.41
N SER A 152 15.82 43.04 2.34
CA SER A 152 15.41 44.40 1.99
C SER A 152 16.06 45.34 3.01
N THR A 153 17.25 45.80 2.64
CA THR A 153 17.76 47.11 3.05
C THR A 153 16.72 48.14 2.63
N ILE A 154 16.23 48.98 3.54
CA ILE A 154 16.53 50.42 3.68
C ILE A 154 16.27 50.77 5.15
#